data_AF-A0A821FES3-F1
#
_entry.id   AF-A0A821FES3-F1
#
_cell.length_a   1.000
_cell.length_b   1.000
_cell.length_c   1.000
_cell.angle_alpha   90.00
_cell.angle_beta   90.00
_cell.angle_gamma   90.00
#
_symmetry.space_group_name_H-M   'P 1'
#
loop_
_entity.id
_entity.type
_entity.pdbx_description
1 polymer ?
#
loop_
_entity_poly.entity_id
_entity_poly.type
_entity_poly.pdbx_seq_one_letter_code
_entity_poly.pdbx_strand_id
1 'polypeptide(L)'
;DEQDMDYLNEWDTSIPNLDVADDYRSEKRQILKCQGTDFPFSFGDYIVKILLGAIDQTIDEWDEKKITPHDNRRQRPPYGKS
;
A
#
# COMPACT_ATOMS: atom_id res chain seq x y z
N ASP A 1 7.73 -17.71 -21.08
CA ASP A 1 6.87 -17.92 -22.24
C ASP A 1 6.20 -16.61 -22.61
N GLU A 2 6.40 -16.15 -23.85
CA GLU A 2 5.96 -14.82 -24.33
C GLU A 2 4.43 -14.71 -24.44
N GLN A 3 3.71 -15.84 -24.52
CA GLN A 3 2.23 -15.90 -24.56
C GLN A 3 1.56 -15.51 -23.22
N ASP A 4 2.27 -15.65 -22.09
CA ASP A 4 1.73 -15.26 -20.78
C ASP A 4 1.81 -13.73 -20.56
N MET A 5 2.47 -12.99 -21.45
CA MET A 5 2.56 -11.52 -21.34
C MET A 5 1.48 -10.81 -22.14
N ASP A 6 0.91 -11.45 -23.17
CA ASP A 6 -0.10 -10.83 -24.03
C ASP A 6 -1.45 -10.67 -23.32
N TYR A 7 -1.87 -11.65 -22.50
CA TYR A 7 -3.14 -11.54 -21.76
C TYR A 7 -3.09 -10.45 -20.67
N LEU A 8 -1.90 -10.19 -20.10
CA LEU A 8 -1.69 -9.12 -19.11
C LEU A 8 -1.77 -7.74 -19.76
N ASN A 9 -1.27 -7.59 -20.98
CA ASN A 9 -1.39 -6.35 -21.76
C ASN A 9 -2.83 -6.06 -22.18
N GLU A 10 -3.63 -7.09 -22.50
CA GLU A 10 -5.05 -6.89 -22.80
C GLU A 10 -5.83 -6.37 -21.59
N TRP A 11 -5.49 -6.85 -20.39
CA TRP A 11 -6.12 -6.42 -19.15
C TRP A 11 -5.78 -4.98 -18.79
N ASP A 12 -4.52 -4.57 -19.01
CA ASP A 12 -4.02 -3.20 -18.89
C ASP A 12 -4.86 -2.19 -19.68
N THR A 13 -5.19 -2.51 -20.94
CA THR A 13 -6.01 -1.63 -21.78
C THR A 13 -7.51 -1.62 -21.48
N SER A 14 -8.02 -2.58 -20.71
CA SER A 14 -9.47 -2.79 -20.54
C SER A 14 -10.05 -2.27 -19.22
N ILE A 15 -9.19 -2.04 -18.21
CA ILE A 15 -9.59 -1.57 -16.88
C ILE A 15 -9.11 -0.13 -16.71
N PRO A 16 -9.99 0.89 -16.85
CA PRO A 16 -9.60 2.26 -16.54
C PRO A 16 -9.17 2.35 -15.06
N ASN A 17 -7.96 2.87 -14.84
CA ASN A 17 -7.23 2.97 -13.56
C ASN A 17 -6.47 1.71 -13.09
N LEU A 18 -6.29 0.69 -13.93
CA LEU A 18 -5.25 -0.32 -13.68
C LEU A 18 -3.92 0.26 -14.12
N ASP A 19 -3.26 1.04 -13.27
CA ASP A 19 -1.91 1.53 -13.55
C ASP A 19 -0.92 0.38 -13.32
N VAL A 20 -0.72 -0.48 -14.33
CA VAL A 20 0.24 -1.59 -14.31
C VAL A 20 1.69 -1.08 -14.21
N ALA A 21 1.92 0.24 -14.29
CA ALA A 21 3.23 0.85 -14.44
C ALA A 21 4.02 1.07 -13.14
N ASP A 22 3.40 1.17 -11.96
CA ASP A 22 4.16 1.35 -10.72
C ASP A 22 4.63 0.00 -10.17
N ASP A 23 5.75 -0.46 -10.74
CA ASP A 23 6.44 -1.65 -10.30
C ASP A 23 6.83 -1.55 -8.81
N TYR A 24 7.00 -2.71 -8.16
CA TYR A 24 7.42 -2.80 -6.76
C TYR A 24 8.61 -1.88 -6.40
N ARG A 25 9.53 -1.64 -7.34
CA ARG A 25 10.73 -0.84 -7.08
C ARG A 25 10.39 0.65 -7.02
N SER A 26 9.49 1.12 -7.86
CA SER A 26 8.99 2.49 -7.82
C SER A 26 8.15 2.74 -6.58
N GLU A 27 7.20 1.86 -6.29
CA GLU A 27 6.38 1.96 -5.08
C GLU A 27 7.23 1.99 -3.80
N LYS A 28 8.19 1.05 -3.69
CA LYS A 28 9.14 1.02 -2.58
C LYS A 28 9.93 2.32 -2.46
N ARG A 29 10.35 2.91 -3.58
CA ARG A 29 11.13 4.17 -3.57
C ARG A 29 10.28 5.32 -3.02
N GLN A 30 9.02 5.41 -3.41
CA GLN A 30 8.10 6.44 -2.94
C GLN A 30 7.78 6.27 -1.45
N ILE A 31 7.47 5.05 -1.02
CA ILE A 31 7.26 4.71 0.40
C ILE A 31 8.49 5.05 1.24
N LEU A 32 9.70 4.65 0.83
CA LEU A 32 10.91 4.96 1.58
C LEU A 32 11.23 6.47 1.59
N LYS A 33 10.86 7.21 0.54
CA LYS A 33 10.97 8.68 0.50
C LYS A 33 10.00 9.33 1.50
N CYS A 34 8.80 8.78 1.67
CA CYS A 34 7.79 9.29 2.58
C CYS A 34 8.03 8.87 4.05
N GLN A 35 8.17 7.57 4.29
CA GLN A 35 8.29 6.96 5.62
C GLN A 35 9.71 7.02 6.19
N GLY A 36 10.73 6.96 5.33
CA GLY A 36 12.15 6.88 5.69
C GLY A 36 12.83 5.60 5.19
N THR A 37 14.16 5.64 5.07
CA THR A 37 14.98 4.56 4.49
C THR A 37 14.93 3.24 5.26
N ASP A 38 14.62 3.30 6.55
CA ASP A 38 14.55 2.13 7.44
C ASP A 38 13.13 1.57 7.55
N PHE A 39 12.16 2.10 6.79
CA PHE A 39 10.80 1.62 6.82
C PHE A 39 10.72 0.19 6.24
N PRO A 40 10.16 -0.78 6.98
CA PRO A 40 10.08 -2.16 6.52
C PRO A 40 9.03 -2.28 5.41
N PHE A 41 9.49 -2.36 4.16
CA PHE A 41 8.62 -2.60 3.01
C PHE A 41 9.19 -3.67 2.08
N SER A 42 8.53 -4.81 2.06
CA SER A 42 8.89 -6.00 1.30
C SER A 42 7.98 -6.22 0.09
N PHE A 43 8.32 -7.19 -0.74
CA PHE A 43 7.46 -7.58 -1.86
C PHE A 43 6.13 -8.15 -1.38
N GLY A 44 6.10 -8.83 -0.23
CA GLY A 44 4.84 -9.31 0.36
C GLY A 44 3.91 -8.15 0.73
N ASP A 45 4.45 -7.08 1.31
CA ASP A 45 3.69 -5.87 1.66
C ASP A 45 3.13 -5.18 0.42
N TYR A 46 3.89 -5.19 -0.69
CA TYR A 46 3.45 -4.67 -1.98
C TYR A 46 2.27 -5.46 -2.55
N ILE A 47 2.30 -6.80 -2.50
CA ILE A 47 1.14 -7.61 -2.92
C ILE A 47 -0.08 -7.31 -2.06
N VAL A 48 0.10 -7.18 -0.74
CA VAL A 48 -0.98 -6.78 0.17
C VAL A 48 -1.50 -5.39 -0.18
N LYS A 49 -0.62 -4.43 -0.47
CA LYS A 49 -1.01 -3.07 -0.88
C LYS A 49 -1.80 -3.07 -2.19
N ILE A 50 -1.40 -3.84 -3.20
CA ILE A 50 -2.16 -3.94 -4.46
C ILE A 50 -3.57 -4.52 -4.21
N LEU A 51 -3.68 -5.54 -3.36
CA LEU A 51 -4.95 -6.22 -3.11
C LEU A 51 -5.88 -5.45 -2.16
N LEU A 52 -5.33 -4.81 -1.14
CA LEU A 52 -6.08 -4.12 -0.10
C LEU A 52 -6.16 -2.61 -0.27
N GLY A 53 -5.27 -1.98 -1.05
CA GLY A 53 -5.26 -0.52 -1.23
C GLY A 53 -6.58 0.02 -1.79
N ALA A 54 -7.24 -0.76 -2.66
CA ALA A 54 -8.57 -0.43 -3.18
C ALA A 54 -9.69 -0.45 -2.13
N ILE A 55 -9.45 -1.04 -0.95
CA ILE A 55 -10.44 -1.25 0.12
C ILE A 55 -10.07 -0.44 1.37
N ASP A 56 -8.78 -0.31 1.66
CA ASP A 56 -8.22 0.36 2.82
C ASP A 56 -7.34 1.53 2.38
N GLN A 57 -7.92 2.72 2.46
CA GLN A 57 -7.27 3.98 2.12
C GLN A 57 -5.98 4.22 2.93
N THR A 58 -5.86 3.65 4.13
CA THR A 58 -4.65 3.84 4.94
C THR A 58 -3.45 3.14 4.36
N ILE A 59 -3.65 1.99 3.69
CA ILE A 59 -2.60 1.22 3.01
C ILE A 59 -2.26 1.89 1.67
N ASP A 60 -3.28 2.40 0.98
CA ASP A 60 -3.13 3.18 -0.24
C ASP A 60 -2.22 4.40 -0.04
N GLU A 61 -2.42 5.15 1.05
CA GLU A 61 -1.72 6.42 1.31
C GLU A 61 -0.26 6.28 1.85
N TRP A 62 0.33 5.09 1.91
CA TRP A 62 1.67 4.89 2.51
C TRP A 62 2.82 5.63 1.81
N ASP A 63 2.68 5.92 0.53
CA ASP A 63 3.64 6.69 -0.28
C ASP A 63 3.39 8.20 -0.19
N GLU A 64 2.22 8.62 0.29
CA GLU A 64 1.83 10.04 0.39
C GLU A 64 1.90 10.60 1.82
N LYS A 65 1.59 9.77 2.83
CA LYS A 65 1.43 10.20 4.23
C LYS A 65 2.24 9.34 5.18
N LYS A 66 2.97 10.01 6.08
CA LYS A 66 3.65 9.31 7.19
C LYS A 66 2.65 8.59 8.06
N ILE A 67 2.89 7.30 8.28
CA ILE A 67 2.11 6.51 9.22
C ILE A 67 2.44 7.04 10.61
N THR A 68 1.49 7.75 11.20
CA THR A 68 1.56 8.11 12.60
C THR A 68 1.06 6.91 13.39
N PRO A 69 1.72 6.52 14.50
CA PRO A 69 1.19 5.49 15.38
C PRO A 69 -0.25 5.88 15.75
N HIS A 70 -1.21 5.02 15.43
CA HIS A 70 -2.59 5.24 15.85
C HIS A 70 -2.59 5.36 17.38
N ASP A 71 -2.89 6.55 17.91
CA ASP A 71 -2.91 6.79 19.35
C ASP A 71 -4.12 6.09 19.97
N ASN A 72 -3.98 4.80 20.27
CA ASN A 72 -4.97 3.97 20.94
C ASN A 72 -5.28 4.43 22.38
N ARG A 73 -4.65 5.50 22.87
CA ARG A 73 -4.92 6.07 24.20
C ARG A 73 -6.25 6.84 24.28
N ARG A 74 -6.90 7.14 23.15
CA ARG A 74 -8.17 7.89 23.14
C ARG A 74 -9.45 7.03 23.15
N GLN A 75 -9.35 5.70 23.10
CA GLN A 75 -10.52 4.81 23.04
C GLN A 75 -10.72 3.90 24.27
N ARG A 76 -9.94 4.05 25.35
CA ARG A 76 -10.25 3.33 26.60
C ARG A 76 -11.20 4.18 27.46
N PRO A 77 -12.46 3.77 27.70
CA PRO A 77 -13.24 4.38 28.77
C PRO A 77 -12.50 4.16 30.10
N PRO A 78 -12.46 5.16 31.00
CA PRO A 78 -11.78 5.02 32.28
C PRO A 78 -12.60 4.06 33.17
N TYR A 79 -12.32 2.76 33.09
CA TYR A 79 -12.75 1.82 34.12
C TYR A 79 -11.78 1.92 35.28
N GLY A 80 -12.21 2.63 36.31
CA GLY A 80 -11.46 2.87 37.53
C GLY A 80 -11.97 4.07 38.30
N LYS A 81 -13.22 4.02 38.78
CA LYS A 81 -13.62 4.77 39.97
C LYS A 81 -14.02 3.77 41.04
N SER A 82 -13.22 3.77 42.10
CA SER A 82 -13.42 3.09 43.38
C SER A 82 -14.69 3.53 44.08
#